data_AF-A0A970UT45-F1
#
_entry.id   AF-A0A970UT45-F1
#
_cell.length_a   1.000
_cell.length_b   1.000
_cell.length_c   1.000
_cell.angle_alpha   90.00
_cell.angle_beta   90.00
_cell.angle_gamma   90.00
#
_symmetry.space_group_name_H-M   'P 1'
#
loop_
_entity.id
_entity.type
_entity.pdbx_description
1 polymer ?
#
loop_
_entity_poly.entity_id
_entity_poly.type
_entity_poly.pdbx_seq_one_letter_code
_entity_poly.pdbx_strand_id
1 'polypeptide(L)'
;MKGKELVFQALRGAKTQTIPWVPFVGVHGAHLIESSASDYLQSADRIVEGISKAVELYQPDGIPVCFDLQVEAEALGCRLIWTDDNPPAVISHPLTEGISLEELTLPNKKAGRIPIILEATRQLRTLFPDLALYGLVTGPFTLGLHLLGTDIFMKMMEDPEAIRNLLRFTSQVTQAMAEYYLKAGADIIAVVDPMTSQIGPDQFNEFIHEP
;
A
#
# COMPACT_ATOMS: atom_id res chain seq x y z
N MET A 1 3.30 7.93 27.70
CA MET A 1 3.57 8.50 26.37
C MET A 1 2.50 7.96 25.45
N LYS A 2 1.96 8.78 24.53
CA LYS A 2 0.94 8.32 23.57
C LYS A 2 1.61 7.49 22.46
N GLY A 3 0.96 6.46 21.94
CA GLY A 3 1.56 5.52 20.98
C GLY A 3 2.18 6.20 19.76
N LYS A 4 1.48 7.18 19.18
CA LYS A 4 1.98 8.01 18.08
C LYS A 4 3.30 8.73 18.38
N GLU A 5 3.45 9.30 19.56
CA GLU A 5 4.68 10.00 19.95
C GLU A 5 5.84 9.00 20.12
N LEU A 6 5.57 7.84 20.72
CA LEU A 6 6.56 6.78 20.90
C LEU A 6 7.09 6.28 19.55
N VAL A 7 6.19 6.01 18.60
CA VAL A 7 6.53 5.59 17.23
C VAL A 7 7.39 6.66 16.54
N PHE A 8 7.01 7.93 16.63
CA PHE A 8 7.77 9.02 16.02
C PHE A 8 9.16 9.22 16.62
N GLN A 9 9.33 9.03 17.92
CA GLN A 9 10.65 9.08 18.56
C GLN A 9 11.53 7.94 18.05
N ALA A 10 10.99 6.71 17.99
CA ALA A 10 11.72 5.55 17.48
C ALA A 10 12.16 5.73 16.03
N LEU A 11 11.26 6.19 15.14
CA LEU A 11 11.58 6.43 13.73
C LEU A 11 12.64 7.52 13.50
N ARG A 12 12.80 8.45 14.45
CA ARG A 12 13.87 9.46 14.41
C ARG A 12 15.20 8.98 15.02
N GLY A 13 15.28 7.70 15.42
CA GLY A 13 16.45 7.14 16.08
C GLY A 13 16.65 7.64 17.52
N ALA A 14 15.63 8.23 18.15
CA ALA A 14 15.72 8.67 19.54
C ALA A 14 15.58 7.47 20.49
N LYS A 15 16.22 7.56 21.66
CA LYS A 15 16.05 6.56 22.72
C LYS A 15 14.64 6.68 23.31
N THR A 16 13.87 5.61 23.24
CA THR A 16 12.52 5.50 23.81
C THR A 16 12.54 4.78 25.15
N GLN A 17 11.48 4.96 25.97
CA GLN A 17 11.33 4.24 27.24
C GLN A 17 10.97 2.77 27.04
N THR A 18 10.21 2.47 25.97
CA THR A 18 9.80 1.13 25.55
C THR A 18 9.94 1.02 24.03
N ILE A 19 9.96 -0.21 23.50
CA ILE A 19 9.95 -0.45 22.06
C ILE A 19 8.50 -0.27 21.57
N PRO A 20 8.24 0.56 20.54
CA PRO A 20 6.88 0.68 20.00
C PRO A 20 6.41 -0.62 19.36
N TRP A 21 5.15 -0.98 19.59
CA TRP A 21 4.51 -2.14 19.00
C TRP A 21 3.61 -1.75 17.82
N VAL A 22 3.95 -2.23 16.62
CA VAL A 22 3.23 -1.92 15.37
C VAL A 22 2.92 -3.22 14.61
N PRO A 23 1.79 -3.90 14.92
CA PRO A 23 1.38 -5.10 14.21
C PRO A 23 0.80 -4.77 12.84
N PHE A 24 1.24 -5.50 11.81
CA PHE A 24 0.66 -5.46 10.48
C PHE A 24 -0.50 -6.46 10.42
N VAL A 25 -1.73 -5.95 10.51
CA VAL A 25 -2.94 -6.77 10.63
C VAL A 25 -3.43 -7.26 9.25
N GLY A 26 -3.57 -6.37 8.27
CA GLY A 26 -4.07 -6.75 6.94
C GLY A 26 -5.40 -7.53 6.99
N VAL A 27 -5.54 -8.59 6.19
CA VAL A 27 -6.75 -9.42 6.16
C VAL A 27 -6.99 -10.24 7.44
N HIS A 28 -6.01 -10.31 8.36
CA HIS A 28 -6.28 -10.84 9.70
C HIS A 28 -7.36 -10.02 10.44
N GLY A 29 -7.51 -8.74 10.10
CA GLY A 29 -8.59 -7.90 10.60
C GLY A 29 -9.98 -8.45 10.24
N ALA A 30 -10.12 -9.07 9.06
CA ALA A 30 -11.35 -9.74 8.64
C ALA A 30 -11.64 -10.97 9.52
N HIS A 31 -10.60 -11.79 9.77
CA HIS A 31 -10.70 -12.96 10.64
C HIS A 31 -11.15 -12.61 12.06
N LEU A 32 -10.62 -11.51 12.64
CA LEU A 32 -10.98 -11.05 13.98
C LEU A 32 -12.46 -10.68 14.15
N ILE A 33 -13.16 -10.40 13.05
CA ILE A 33 -14.57 -10.00 13.03
C ILE A 33 -15.45 -11.03 12.31
N GLU A 34 -14.94 -12.24 12.09
CA GLU A 34 -15.65 -13.34 11.41
C GLU A 34 -16.17 -12.94 10.01
N SER A 35 -15.39 -12.16 9.26
CA SER A 35 -15.68 -11.69 7.90
C SER A 35 -14.68 -12.27 6.88
N SER A 36 -15.08 -12.33 5.62
CA SER A 36 -14.17 -12.69 4.51
C SER A 36 -13.21 -11.53 4.19
N ALA A 37 -12.02 -11.84 3.68
CA ALA A 37 -11.08 -10.84 3.17
C ALA A 37 -11.70 -9.99 2.05
N SER A 38 -12.52 -10.59 1.20
CA SER A 38 -13.24 -9.92 0.12
C SER A 38 -14.23 -8.86 0.63
N ASP A 39 -15.07 -9.21 1.61
CA ASP A 39 -16.03 -8.26 2.21
C ASP A 39 -15.30 -7.17 3.00
N TYR A 40 -14.23 -7.56 3.69
CA TYR A 40 -13.42 -6.66 4.50
C TYR A 40 -12.75 -5.57 3.65
N LEU A 41 -12.00 -5.95 2.62
CA LEU A 41 -11.20 -5.02 1.80
C LEU A 41 -12.04 -4.14 0.85
N GLN A 42 -13.35 -4.36 0.79
CA GLN A 42 -14.30 -3.61 -0.04
C GLN A 42 -15.27 -2.73 0.77
N SER A 43 -15.11 -2.65 2.10
CA SER A 43 -15.97 -1.83 2.95
C SER A 43 -15.17 -1.04 3.98
N ALA A 44 -15.37 0.28 4.00
CA ALA A 44 -14.70 1.15 4.96
C ALA A 44 -15.09 0.78 6.38
N ASP A 45 -16.38 0.50 6.60
CA ASP A 45 -16.92 0.11 7.90
C ASP A 45 -16.32 -1.22 8.37
N ARG A 46 -16.15 -2.20 7.48
CA ARG A 46 -15.51 -3.48 7.83
C ARG A 46 -14.02 -3.30 8.16
N ILE A 47 -13.30 -2.49 7.38
CA ILE A 47 -11.90 -2.13 7.70
C ILE A 47 -11.81 -1.52 9.10
N VAL A 48 -12.66 -0.53 9.38
CA VAL A 48 -12.72 0.15 10.68
C VAL A 48 -13.04 -0.83 11.80
N GLU A 49 -14.01 -1.73 11.61
CA GLU A 49 -14.40 -2.76 12.58
C GLU A 49 -13.22 -3.69 12.91
N GLY A 50 -12.56 -4.26 11.90
CA GLY A 50 -11.44 -5.18 12.10
C GLY A 50 -10.20 -4.52 12.68
N ILE A 51 -9.86 -3.30 12.25
CA ILE A 51 -8.76 -2.54 12.85
C ILE A 51 -9.09 -2.14 14.30
N SER A 52 -10.32 -1.71 14.59
CA SER A 52 -10.75 -1.39 15.95
C SER A 52 -10.66 -2.62 16.85
N LYS A 53 -11.03 -3.81 16.35
CA LYS A 53 -10.89 -5.06 17.09
C LYS A 53 -9.43 -5.42 17.35
N ALA A 54 -8.55 -5.22 16.37
CA ALA A 54 -7.12 -5.41 16.56
C ALA A 54 -6.53 -4.42 17.57
N VAL A 55 -6.99 -3.16 17.58
CA VAL A 55 -6.56 -2.16 18.57
C VAL A 55 -7.00 -2.56 19.99
N GLU A 56 -8.22 -3.05 20.16
CA GLU A 56 -8.73 -3.57 21.44
C GLU A 56 -7.87 -4.73 21.97
N LEU A 57 -7.58 -5.71 21.11
CA LEU A 57 -6.89 -6.94 21.50
C LEU A 57 -5.38 -6.76 21.69
N TYR A 58 -4.74 -5.98 20.82
CA TYR A 58 -3.28 -5.89 20.75
C TYR A 58 -2.71 -4.63 21.38
N GLN A 59 -3.55 -3.63 21.65
CA GLN A 59 -3.16 -2.34 22.24
C GLN A 59 -1.90 -1.75 21.58
N PRO A 60 -1.87 -1.60 20.24
CA PRO A 60 -0.68 -1.18 19.52
C PRO A 60 -0.38 0.31 19.68
N ASP A 61 0.87 0.70 19.46
CA ASP A 61 1.29 2.10 19.38
C ASP A 61 1.06 2.69 17.98
N GLY A 62 1.01 1.83 16.97
CA GLY A 62 0.65 2.18 15.60
C GLY A 62 0.11 0.99 14.81
N ILE A 63 -0.62 1.26 13.73
CA ILE A 63 -1.23 0.21 12.90
C ILE A 63 -1.43 0.68 11.45
N PRO A 64 -1.17 -0.19 10.45
CA PRO A 64 -1.64 -0.01 9.08
C PRO A 64 -3.16 0.06 8.99
N VAL A 65 -3.70 1.03 8.22
CA VAL A 65 -5.15 1.13 7.98
C VAL A 65 -5.62 -0.02 7.10
N CYS A 66 -4.89 -0.31 6.03
CA CYS A 66 -5.19 -1.39 5.09
C CYS A 66 -3.86 -1.98 4.60
N PHE A 67 -3.82 -3.28 4.35
CA PHE A 67 -2.71 -3.96 3.67
C PHE A 67 -3.26 -4.71 2.46
N ASP A 68 -3.14 -4.07 1.29
CA ASP A 68 -3.55 -4.59 -0.01
C ASP A 68 -2.69 -3.84 -1.06
N LEU A 69 -1.84 -4.57 -1.79
CA LEU A 69 -0.92 -3.99 -2.79
C LEU A 69 -1.56 -3.88 -4.18
N GLN A 70 -2.83 -4.25 -4.29
CA GLN A 70 -3.56 -4.32 -5.53
C GLN A 70 -4.45 -3.10 -5.74
N VAL A 71 -4.57 -2.21 -4.74
CA VAL A 71 -5.40 -1.00 -4.79
C VAL A 71 -4.98 -0.06 -5.92
N GLU A 72 -3.69 0.29 -6.00
CA GLU A 72 -3.19 1.18 -7.06
C GLU A 72 -3.21 0.49 -8.43
N ALA A 73 -2.93 -0.82 -8.47
CA ALA A 73 -2.98 -1.61 -9.70
C ALA A 73 -4.41 -1.67 -10.27
N GLU A 74 -5.42 -1.92 -9.43
CA GLU A 74 -6.84 -1.90 -9.78
C GLU A 74 -7.27 -0.52 -10.28
N ALA A 75 -6.85 0.55 -9.59
CA ALA A 75 -7.15 1.92 -9.98
C ALA A 75 -6.54 2.30 -11.35
N LEU A 76 -5.49 1.59 -11.78
CA LEU A 76 -4.85 1.71 -13.09
C LEU A 76 -5.37 0.70 -14.12
N GLY A 77 -6.44 -0.04 -13.81
CA GLY A 77 -7.13 -0.91 -14.75
C GLY A 77 -6.71 -2.38 -14.71
N CYS A 78 -5.90 -2.80 -13.73
CA CYS A 78 -5.67 -4.22 -13.50
C CYS A 78 -6.96 -4.90 -13.00
N ARG A 79 -7.28 -6.06 -13.55
CA ARG A 79 -8.35 -6.93 -13.08
C ARG A 79 -7.82 -7.78 -11.93
N LEU A 80 -8.68 -7.97 -10.94
CA LEU A 80 -8.36 -8.73 -9.74
C LEU A 80 -9.17 -10.04 -9.68
N ILE A 81 -8.55 -11.08 -9.15
CA ILE A 81 -9.26 -12.27 -8.66
C ILE A 81 -9.32 -12.22 -7.13
N TRP A 82 -10.51 -12.45 -6.60
CA TRP A 82 -10.79 -12.36 -5.17
C TRP A 82 -10.87 -13.76 -4.54
N THR A 83 -10.44 -13.84 -3.28
CA THR A 83 -10.58 -15.04 -2.45
C THR A 83 -11.03 -14.63 -1.06
N ASP A 84 -11.68 -15.53 -0.33
CA ASP A 84 -12.26 -15.19 0.97
C ASP A 84 -11.22 -15.14 2.10
N ASP A 85 -10.05 -15.75 1.92
CA ASP A 85 -9.04 -15.90 2.98
C ASP A 85 -7.75 -15.10 2.74
N ASN A 86 -7.58 -14.50 1.55
CA ASN A 86 -6.36 -13.76 1.18
C ASN A 86 -6.69 -12.42 0.51
N PRO A 87 -5.73 -11.46 0.49
CA PRO A 87 -5.83 -10.30 -0.38
C PRO A 87 -6.06 -10.71 -1.85
N PRO A 88 -6.70 -9.87 -2.67
CA PRO A 88 -6.91 -10.18 -4.07
C PRO A 88 -5.57 -10.33 -4.83
N ALA A 89 -5.59 -11.05 -5.94
CA ALA A 89 -4.43 -11.16 -6.83
C ALA A 89 -4.69 -10.46 -8.17
N VAL A 90 -3.65 -9.84 -8.74
CA VAL A 90 -3.71 -9.27 -10.09
C VAL A 90 -3.70 -10.39 -11.13
N ILE A 91 -4.62 -10.35 -12.09
CA ILE A 91 -4.74 -11.33 -13.18
C ILE A 91 -4.68 -10.71 -14.58
N SER A 92 -4.41 -9.41 -14.68
CA SER A 92 -4.22 -8.73 -15.95
C SER A 92 -3.18 -7.62 -15.83
N HIS A 93 -2.49 -7.35 -16.94
CA HIS A 93 -1.40 -6.38 -16.99
C HIS A 93 -1.66 -5.43 -18.17
N PRO A 94 -2.20 -4.22 -17.94
CA PRO A 94 -2.63 -3.33 -19.02
C PRO A 94 -1.57 -3.10 -20.10
N LEU A 95 -0.29 -3.01 -19.71
CA LEU A 95 0.81 -2.76 -20.65
C LEU A 95 1.15 -3.97 -21.53
N THR A 96 0.86 -5.20 -21.07
CA THR A 96 0.97 -6.40 -21.92
C THR A 96 -0.27 -6.63 -22.77
N GLU A 97 -1.40 -6.04 -22.37
CA GLU A 97 -2.70 -6.16 -23.06
C GLU A 97 -2.90 -5.06 -24.12
N GLY A 98 -1.84 -4.30 -24.44
CA GLY A 98 -1.82 -3.35 -25.56
C GLY A 98 -2.13 -1.90 -25.19
N ILE A 99 -2.31 -1.58 -23.91
CA ILE A 99 -2.41 -0.19 -23.45
C ILE A 99 -0.99 0.39 -23.37
N SER A 100 -0.76 1.55 -23.97
CA SER A 100 0.52 2.25 -23.84
C SER A 100 0.65 2.97 -22.50
N LEU A 101 1.89 3.27 -22.08
CA LEU A 101 2.12 3.97 -20.81
C LEU A 101 1.49 5.37 -20.83
N GLU A 102 1.46 6.03 -21.99
CA GLU A 102 0.90 7.36 -22.21
C GLU A 102 -0.62 7.40 -22.10
N GLU A 103 -1.29 6.25 -22.27
CA GLU A 103 -2.74 6.11 -22.09
C GLU A 103 -3.12 5.91 -20.60
N LEU A 104 -2.17 5.54 -19.74
CA LEU A 104 -2.42 5.44 -18.31
C LEU A 104 -2.51 6.83 -17.69
N THR A 105 -3.50 7.00 -16.79
CA THR A 105 -3.71 8.26 -16.09
C THR A 105 -3.41 8.09 -14.61
N LEU A 106 -2.85 9.14 -14.00
CA LEU A 106 -2.60 9.17 -12.56
C LEU A 106 -3.94 8.99 -11.82
N PRO A 107 -4.08 7.95 -10.96
CA PRO A 107 -5.33 7.71 -10.24
C PRO A 107 -5.64 8.89 -9.32
N ASN A 108 -6.85 9.43 -9.45
CA ASN A 108 -7.32 10.41 -8.48
C ASN A 108 -7.91 9.70 -7.25
N LYS A 109 -8.13 10.46 -6.17
CA LYS A 109 -8.68 9.94 -4.89
C LYS A 109 -10.06 9.27 -4.97
N LYS A 110 -10.73 9.29 -6.13
CA LYS A 110 -12.03 8.66 -6.40
C LYS A 110 -11.93 7.37 -7.22
N ALA A 111 -10.73 6.98 -7.66
CA ALA A 111 -10.54 5.80 -8.49
C ALA A 111 -10.60 4.50 -7.67
N GLY A 112 -11.23 3.46 -8.23
CA GLY A 112 -11.32 2.12 -7.64
C GLY A 112 -11.72 2.12 -6.17
N ARG A 113 -11.00 1.34 -5.36
CA ARG A 113 -11.20 1.25 -3.91
C ARG A 113 -10.49 2.32 -3.08
N ILE A 114 -9.81 3.29 -3.69
CA ILE A 114 -9.12 4.37 -2.96
C ILE A 114 -10.07 5.12 -1.99
N PRO A 115 -11.29 5.53 -2.38
CA PRO A 115 -12.23 6.19 -1.47
C PRO A 115 -12.52 5.43 -0.19
N ILE A 116 -12.64 4.11 -0.29
CA ILE A 116 -12.96 3.21 0.83
C ILE A 116 -11.87 3.30 1.88
N ILE A 117 -10.61 3.20 1.45
CA ILE A 117 -9.46 3.20 2.35
C ILE A 117 -9.24 4.58 2.96
N LEU A 118 -9.42 5.64 2.17
CA LEU A 118 -9.34 7.01 2.69
C LEU A 118 -10.46 7.30 3.69
N GLU A 119 -11.64 6.74 3.50
CA GLU A 119 -12.75 6.88 4.45
C GLU A 119 -12.48 6.13 5.74
N ALA A 120 -12.04 4.87 5.67
CA ALA A 120 -11.61 4.10 6.83
C ALA A 120 -10.51 4.84 7.62
N THR A 121 -9.55 5.45 6.92
CA THR A 121 -8.48 6.24 7.54
C THR A 121 -9.04 7.42 8.36
N ARG A 122 -10.01 8.17 7.83
CA ARG A 122 -10.63 9.31 8.54
C ARG A 122 -11.40 8.87 9.78
N GLN A 123 -12.16 7.78 9.65
CA GLN A 123 -12.92 7.23 10.77
C GLN A 123 -11.98 6.72 11.87
N LEU A 124 -10.94 5.96 11.52
CA LEU A 124 -9.93 5.47 12.46
C LEU A 124 -9.18 6.61 13.15
N ARG A 125 -8.84 7.68 12.43
CA ARG A 125 -8.22 8.86 13.04
C ARG A 125 -9.13 9.50 14.09
N THR A 126 -10.43 9.56 13.83
CA THR A 126 -11.41 10.11 14.77
C THR A 126 -11.55 9.23 16.02
N LEU A 127 -11.57 7.90 15.84
CA LEU A 127 -11.69 6.93 16.93
C LEU A 127 -10.41 6.83 17.77
N PHE A 128 -9.24 6.93 17.14
CA PHE A 128 -7.94 6.69 17.76
C PHE A 128 -6.97 7.87 17.51
N PRO A 129 -7.21 9.05 18.12
CA PRO A 129 -6.42 10.26 17.85
C PRO A 129 -4.93 10.12 18.22
N ASP A 130 -4.60 9.23 19.15
CA ASP A 130 -3.26 9.03 19.70
C ASP A 130 -2.52 7.82 19.14
N LEU A 131 -3.16 7.04 18.26
CA LEU A 131 -2.57 5.89 17.57
C LEU A 131 -1.81 6.36 16.32
N ALA A 132 -0.62 5.81 16.06
CA ALA A 132 0.10 6.09 14.82
C ALA A 132 -0.57 5.34 13.66
N LEU A 133 -1.26 6.04 12.76
CA LEU A 133 -1.88 5.38 11.60
C LEU A 133 -0.90 5.33 10.42
N TYR A 134 -0.71 4.15 9.86
CA TYR A 134 0.14 3.93 8.70
C TYR A 134 -0.73 3.82 7.44
N GLY A 135 -0.46 4.68 6.47
CA GLY A 135 -0.90 4.50 5.10
C GLY A 135 0.10 3.64 4.35
N LEU A 136 -0.34 2.51 3.82
CA LEU A 136 0.53 1.63 3.02
C LEU A 136 0.30 1.94 1.55
N VAL A 137 1.40 2.16 0.84
CA VAL A 137 1.38 2.43 -0.61
C VAL A 137 2.22 1.39 -1.31
N THR A 138 1.72 0.92 -2.44
CA THR A 138 2.46 -0.02 -3.28
C THR A 138 3.67 0.69 -3.86
N GLY A 139 4.84 0.08 -3.69
CA GLY A 139 6.08 0.64 -4.19
C GLY A 139 6.15 0.66 -5.72
N PRO A 140 6.95 1.58 -6.29
CA PRO A 140 6.99 1.79 -7.74
C PRO A 140 7.34 0.54 -8.54
N PHE A 141 8.26 -0.29 -8.06
CA PHE A 141 8.69 -1.47 -8.83
C PHE A 141 7.64 -2.57 -8.82
N THR A 142 7.05 -2.85 -7.65
CA THR A 142 5.92 -3.79 -7.51
C THR A 142 4.73 -3.33 -8.33
N LEU A 143 4.40 -2.04 -8.32
CA LEU A 143 3.34 -1.49 -9.16
C LEU A 143 3.67 -1.60 -10.65
N GLY A 144 4.91 -1.33 -11.06
CA GLY A 144 5.38 -1.52 -12.43
C GLY A 144 5.22 -2.97 -12.89
N LEU A 145 5.56 -3.93 -12.04
CA LEU A 145 5.34 -5.35 -12.29
C LEU A 145 3.84 -5.70 -12.38
N HIS A 146 2.98 -5.07 -11.59
CA HIS A 146 1.53 -5.24 -11.76
C HIS A 146 1.04 -4.74 -13.12
N LEU A 147 1.61 -3.66 -13.66
CA LEU A 147 1.17 -3.09 -14.93
C LEU A 147 1.73 -3.82 -16.16
N LEU A 148 2.98 -4.31 -16.07
CA LEU A 148 3.74 -4.89 -17.17
C LEU A 148 3.90 -6.41 -17.07
N GLY A 149 3.45 -7.03 -15.96
CA GLY A 149 3.68 -8.44 -15.70
C GLY A 149 5.16 -8.77 -15.54
N THR A 150 5.50 -10.04 -15.74
CA THR A 150 6.88 -10.54 -15.63
C THR A 150 7.80 -10.04 -16.74
N ASP A 151 7.26 -9.46 -17.81
CA ASP A 151 8.04 -8.88 -18.91
C ASP A 151 8.94 -7.74 -18.43
N ILE A 152 8.62 -7.12 -17.29
CA ILE A 152 9.46 -6.12 -16.65
C ILE A 152 10.91 -6.60 -16.50
N PHE A 153 11.14 -7.86 -16.12
CA PHE A 153 12.49 -8.39 -15.92
C PHE A 153 13.29 -8.50 -17.21
N MET A 154 12.65 -8.89 -18.32
CA MET A 154 13.32 -8.92 -19.62
C MET A 154 13.54 -7.49 -20.14
N LYS A 155 12.54 -6.62 -20.01
CA LYS A 155 12.62 -5.22 -20.44
C LYS A 155 13.66 -4.40 -19.69
N MET A 156 13.99 -4.75 -18.45
CA MET A 156 15.14 -4.15 -17.75
C MET A 156 16.47 -4.35 -18.50
N MET A 157 16.61 -5.43 -19.29
CA MET A 157 17.81 -5.67 -20.10
C MET A 157 17.67 -5.15 -21.53
N GLU A 158 16.47 -5.30 -22.13
CA GLU A 158 16.24 -5.00 -23.55
C GLU A 158 15.91 -3.52 -23.81
N ASP A 159 15.16 -2.89 -22.89
CA ASP A 159 14.73 -1.49 -23.00
C ASP A 159 14.71 -0.81 -21.61
N PRO A 160 15.91 -0.52 -21.05
CA PRO A 160 16.03 0.12 -19.75
C PRO A 160 15.28 1.45 -19.66
N GLU A 161 15.20 2.20 -20.75
CA GLU A 161 14.56 3.51 -20.75
C GLU A 161 13.04 3.41 -20.63
N ALA A 162 12.41 2.43 -21.29
CA ALA A 162 11.00 2.14 -21.07
C ALA A 162 10.71 1.78 -19.61
N ILE A 163 11.60 1.02 -18.95
CA ILE A 163 11.46 0.72 -17.53
C ILE A 163 11.64 1.96 -16.65
N ARG A 164 12.61 2.84 -16.94
CA ARG A 164 12.75 4.12 -16.21
C ARG A 164 11.51 4.98 -16.34
N ASN A 165 10.90 5.06 -17.52
CA ASN A 165 9.66 5.80 -17.74
C ASN A 165 8.48 5.18 -16.97
N LEU A 166 8.36 3.86 -16.97
CA LEU A 166 7.37 3.15 -16.17
C LEU A 166 7.55 3.43 -14.67
N LEU A 167 8.78 3.30 -14.15
CA LEU A 167 9.07 3.53 -12.73
C LEU A 167 8.86 4.99 -12.33
N ARG A 168 9.12 5.94 -13.22
CA ARG A 168 8.81 7.36 -13.02
C ARG A 168 7.30 7.56 -12.89
N PHE A 169 6.51 6.95 -13.76
CA PHE A 169 5.05 7.01 -13.69
C PHE A 169 4.51 6.38 -12.39
N THR A 170 4.92 5.17 -12.07
CA THR A 170 4.47 4.49 -10.84
C THR A 170 4.93 5.21 -9.58
N SER A 171 6.08 5.88 -9.60
CA SER A 171 6.53 6.76 -8.51
C SER A 171 5.60 7.95 -8.30
N GLN A 172 5.06 8.54 -9.38
CA GLN A 172 4.04 9.59 -9.28
C GLN A 172 2.74 9.04 -8.67
N VAL A 173 2.34 7.81 -9.00
CA VAL A 173 1.18 7.13 -8.39
C VAL A 173 1.40 6.93 -6.89
N THR A 174 2.56 6.39 -6.49
CA THR A 174 2.92 6.19 -5.08
C THR A 174 2.90 7.51 -4.31
N GLN A 175 3.46 8.60 -4.89
CA GLN A 175 3.44 9.93 -4.28
C GLN A 175 2.01 10.49 -4.12
N ALA A 176 1.16 10.34 -5.15
CA ALA A 176 -0.23 10.77 -5.08
C ALA A 176 -1.01 10.02 -3.99
N MET A 177 -0.84 8.70 -3.90
CA MET A 177 -1.48 7.89 -2.87
C MET A 177 -0.99 8.26 -1.46
N ALA A 178 0.32 8.50 -1.30
CA ALA A 178 0.90 8.99 -0.05
C ALA A 178 0.26 10.31 0.40
N GLU A 179 0.10 11.28 -0.51
CA GLU A 179 -0.59 12.53 -0.21
C GLU A 179 -2.05 12.31 0.20
N TYR A 180 -2.75 11.38 -0.44
CA TYR A 180 -4.15 11.09 -0.12
C TYR A 180 -4.30 10.52 1.29
N TYR A 181 -3.45 9.57 1.67
CA TYR A 181 -3.40 9.02 3.03
C TYR A 181 -3.09 10.10 4.07
N LEU A 182 -2.06 10.93 3.84
CA LEU A 182 -1.69 12.01 4.76
C LEU A 182 -2.86 12.99 4.94
N LYS A 183 -3.52 13.40 3.85
CA LYS A 183 -4.70 14.27 3.89
C LYS A 183 -5.91 13.60 4.58
N ALA A 184 -5.99 12.28 4.58
CA ALA A 184 -7.05 11.53 5.28
C ALA A 184 -6.76 11.33 6.77
N GLY A 185 -5.54 11.59 7.24
CA GLY A 185 -5.16 11.51 8.66
C GLY A 185 -4.21 10.37 9.02
N ALA A 186 -3.58 9.74 8.02
CA ALA A 186 -2.42 8.89 8.27
C ALA A 186 -1.23 9.74 8.75
N ASP A 187 -0.41 9.14 9.62
CA ASP A 187 0.76 9.79 10.21
C ASP A 187 2.05 9.43 9.47
N ILE A 188 2.10 8.20 8.97
CA ILE A 188 3.29 7.58 8.40
C ILE A 188 2.87 6.92 7.10
N ILE A 189 3.71 7.08 6.08
CA ILE A 189 3.58 6.33 4.83
C ILE A 189 4.62 5.22 4.83
N ALA A 190 4.16 3.98 4.72
CA ALA A 190 5.02 2.83 4.50
C ALA A 190 4.96 2.43 3.03
N VAL A 191 6.08 2.59 2.33
CA VAL A 191 6.22 2.11 0.95
C VAL A 191 6.51 0.61 1.01
N VAL A 192 5.66 -0.19 0.38
CA VAL A 192 5.76 -1.65 0.39
C VAL A 192 6.10 -2.11 -1.02
N ASP A 193 7.37 -2.42 -1.25
CA ASP A 193 7.90 -2.76 -2.58
C ASP A 193 8.59 -4.14 -2.62
N PRO A 194 7.88 -5.25 -2.30
CA PRO A 194 8.49 -6.56 -2.13
C PRO A 194 9.20 -7.07 -3.39
N MET A 195 8.76 -6.68 -4.59
CA MET A 195 9.34 -7.17 -5.83
C MET A 195 10.76 -6.66 -6.07
N THR A 196 11.18 -5.60 -5.37
CA THR A 196 12.60 -5.16 -5.40
C THR A 196 13.56 -6.21 -4.86
N SER A 197 13.08 -7.15 -4.03
CA SER A 197 13.87 -8.30 -3.57
C SER A 197 14.08 -9.37 -4.64
N GLN A 198 13.38 -9.28 -5.77
CA GLN A 198 13.44 -10.26 -6.86
C GLN A 198 14.46 -9.87 -7.96
N ILE A 199 15.18 -8.77 -7.77
CA ILE A 199 16.23 -8.30 -8.69
C ILE A 199 17.60 -8.27 -7.98
N GLY A 200 18.67 -8.38 -8.76
CA GLY A 200 20.04 -8.34 -8.24
C GLY A 200 20.45 -6.94 -7.77
N PRO A 201 21.53 -6.82 -6.97
CA PRO A 201 22.02 -5.54 -6.48
C PRO A 201 22.34 -4.52 -7.58
N ASP A 202 22.88 -4.97 -8.72
CA ASP A 202 23.22 -4.09 -9.84
C ASP A 202 21.96 -3.48 -10.46
N GLN A 203 20.92 -4.29 -10.70
CA GLN A 203 19.62 -3.81 -11.17
C GLN A 203 18.93 -2.92 -10.13
N PHE A 204 19.04 -3.26 -8.84
CA PHE A 204 18.49 -2.42 -7.78
C PHE A 204 19.15 -1.03 -7.79
N ASN A 205 20.47 -0.97 -7.92
CA ASN A 205 21.20 0.29 -7.99
C ASN A 205 20.80 1.11 -9.22
N GLU A 206 20.69 0.47 -10.39
CA GLU A 206 20.37 1.14 -11.65
C GLU A 206 18.93 1.66 -11.72
N PHE A 207 17.95 0.89 -11.24
CA PHE A 207 16.54 1.18 -11.46
C PHE A 207 15.78 1.69 -10.23
N ILE A 208 16.26 1.40 -9.01
CA ILE A 208 15.53 1.66 -7.77
C ILE A 208 16.22 2.71 -6.90
N HIS A 209 17.55 2.64 -6.78
CA HIS A 209 18.31 3.52 -5.89
C HIS A 209 18.50 4.93 -6.46
N GLU A 210 18.69 5.06 -7.77
CA GLU A 210 18.89 6.37 -8.40
C GLU A 210 17.60 7.22 -8.35
N PRO A 211 17.69 8.53 -8.00
CA PRO A 211 16.54 9.41 -7.77
C PRO A 211 15.72 9.77 -9.02
#